data_AF-A0A1J5IUY5-F1
#
_entry.id   AF-A0A1J5IUY5-F1
#
_cell.length_a   1.000
_cell.length_b   1.000
_cell.length_c   1.000
_cell.angle_alpha   90.00
_cell.angle_beta   90.00
_cell.angle_gamma   90.00
#
_symmetry.space_group_name_H-M   'P 1'
#
loop_
_entity.id
_entity.type
_entity.pdbx_description
1 polymer ?
#
loop_
_entity_poly.entity_id
_entity_poly.type
_entity_poly.pdbx_seq_one_letter_code
_entity_poly.pdbx_strand_id
1 'polypeptide(L)'
;MKNRTAIIATISIGILAGLTFFILSQYHIEITSQDTGISDTGQTDDTRTPPVQTAQNCSLTPCHGLDISCELTDGPVACDMMYTIGDNCRQYASCEVTDGSCTLTTTSRFDSCKSCMERCQQSFGNDVTGLFECESLCVQ
;
A
#
# COMPACT_ATOMS: atom_id res chain seq x y z
N MET A 1 17.63 -49.82 25.15
CA MET A 1 18.40 -48.55 25.06
C MET A 1 18.90 -48.23 23.65
N LYS A 2 19.16 -49.21 22.77
CA LYS A 2 19.70 -49.01 21.41
C LYS A 2 18.83 -48.18 20.44
N ASN A 3 17.50 -48.17 20.61
CA ASN A 3 16.58 -47.42 19.73
C ASN A 3 16.43 -45.93 20.05
N ARG A 4 16.74 -45.48 21.27
CA ARG A 4 16.54 -44.07 21.65
C ARG A 4 17.60 -43.16 21.02
N THR A 5 18.83 -43.65 20.90
CA THR A 5 19.92 -42.93 20.25
C THR A 5 19.67 -42.74 18.76
N ALA A 6 19.08 -43.74 18.09
CA ALA A 6 18.73 -43.65 16.67
C ALA A 6 17.63 -42.60 16.40
N ILE A 7 16.62 -42.52 17.28
CA ILE A 7 15.52 -41.54 17.16
C ILE A 7 16.01 -40.11 17.42
N ILE A 8 16.90 -39.92 18.39
CA ILE A 8 17.48 -38.59 18.65
C ILE A 8 18.35 -38.14 17.47
N ALA A 9 19.14 -39.05 16.89
CA ALA A 9 19.96 -38.73 15.73
C ALA A 9 19.14 -38.29 14.51
N THR A 10 18.01 -38.93 14.23
CA THR A 10 17.16 -38.56 13.08
C THR A 10 16.47 -37.21 13.28
N ILE A 11 16.01 -36.90 14.51
CA ILE A 11 15.41 -35.60 14.83
C ILE A 11 16.43 -34.47 14.65
N SER A 12 17.66 -34.65 15.14
CA SER A 12 18.72 -33.65 15.02
C SER A 12 19.09 -33.34 13.57
N ILE A 13 19.11 -34.36 12.69
CA ILE A 13 19.38 -34.17 11.26
C ILE A 13 18.25 -33.39 10.59
N GLY A 14 16.99 -33.68 10.94
CA GLY A 14 15.83 -32.97 10.41
C GLY A 14 15.83 -31.48 10.77
N ILE A 15 16.19 -31.15 12.01
CA ILE A 15 16.29 -29.75 12.46
C ILE A 15 17.41 -29.02 11.72
N LEU A 16 18.59 -29.64 11.57
CA LEU A 16 19.71 -29.03 10.87
C LEU A 16 19.38 -28.73 9.39
N ALA A 17 18.74 -29.70 8.70
CA ALA A 17 18.33 -29.54 7.31
C ALA A 17 17.23 -28.48 7.13
N GLY A 18 16.30 -28.38 8.08
CA GLY A 18 15.27 -27.34 8.08
C GLY A 18 15.86 -25.94 8.25
N LEU A 19 16.81 -25.77 9.18
CA LEU A 19 17.47 -24.50 9.42
C LEU A 19 18.31 -24.04 8.22
N THR A 20 19.04 -24.94 7.55
CA THR A 20 19.80 -24.58 6.35
C THR A 20 18.89 -24.18 5.18
N PHE A 21 17.77 -24.87 4.98
CA PHE A 21 16.78 -24.49 3.95
C PHE A 21 16.15 -23.12 4.24
N PHE A 22 15.80 -22.85 5.51
CA PHE A 22 15.23 -21.55 5.89
C PHE A 22 16.22 -20.40 5.66
N ILE A 23 17.51 -20.59 6.01
CA ILE A 23 18.55 -19.60 5.74
C ILE A 23 18.73 -19.37 4.24
N LEU A 24 18.82 -20.44 3.43
CA LEU A 24 18.94 -20.33 1.98
C LEU A 24 17.73 -19.64 1.33
N SER A 25 16.53 -19.88 1.85
CA SER A 25 15.30 -19.21 1.37
C SER A 25 15.30 -17.70 1.65
N GLN A 26 15.89 -17.25 2.75
CA GLN A 26 16.00 -15.83 3.08
C GLN A 26 17.02 -15.12 2.16
N TYR A 27 18.13 -15.77 1.80
CA TYR A 27 19.14 -15.19 0.89
C TYR A 27 18.64 -14.92 -0.54
N HIS A 28 17.65 -15.67 -1.04
CA HIS A 28 17.12 -15.44 -2.40
C HIS A 28 16.27 -14.16 -2.52
N ILE A 29 15.83 -13.55 -1.42
CA ILE A 29 14.97 -12.37 -1.44
C ILE A 29 15.78 -11.08 -1.70
N GLU A 30 17.06 -11.02 -1.34
CA GLU A 30 17.88 -9.80 -1.48
C GLU A 30 18.35 -9.50 -2.93
N ILE A 31 18.42 -10.49 -3.83
CA ILE A 31 19.07 -10.29 -5.14
C ILE A 31 18.12 -9.74 -6.24
N THR A 32 16.81 -9.64 -5.99
CA THR A 32 15.83 -9.15 -6.99
C THR A 32 15.39 -7.71 -6.71
N SER A 33 16.33 -6.76 -6.60
CA SER A 33 15.96 -5.33 -6.48
C SER A 33 16.89 -4.36 -7.22
N GLN A 34 17.62 -4.81 -8.24
CA GLN A 34 18.52 -3.94 -8.98
C GLN A 34 18.56 -4.29 -10.47
N ASP A 35 17.48 -3.98 -11.19
CA ASP A 35 17.56 -3.66 -12.63
C ASP A 35 16.23 -3.05 -13.10
N THR A 36 16.04 -1.76 -12.82
CA THR A 36 15.21 -0.90 -13.67
C THR A 36 16.13 0.11 -14.30
N GLY A 37 16.38 -0.11 -15.59
CA GLY A 37 17.41 0.55 -16.37
C GLY A 37 17.27 2.05 -16.48
N ILE A 38 18.44 2.69 -16.62
CA ILE A 38 18.57 3.98 -17.25
C ILE A 38 19.59 3.79 -18.37
N SER A 39 19.08 3.74 -19.60
CA SER A 39 19.88 3.93 -20.80
C SER A 39 20.28 5.41 -20.86
N ASP A 40 21.53 5.68 -20.49
CA ASP A 40 22.18 6.96 -20.73
C ASP A 40 22.46 7.10 -22.24
N THR A 41 21.51 7.66 -22.97
CA THR A 41 21.80 8.26 -24.28
C THR A 41 22.10 9.73 -24.06
N GLY A 42 23.38 10.08 -24.24
CA GLY A 42 23.83 11.46 -24.19
C GLY A 42 23.09 12.34 -25.20
N GLN A 43 22.79 13.57 -24.79
CA GLN A 43 22.38 14.61 -25.72
C GLN A 43 22.87 15.97 -25.23
N THR A 44 23.86 16.46 -25.97
CA THR A 44 24.25 17.86 -26.04
C THR A 44 23.13 18.71 -26.64
N ASP A 45 23.12 19.97 -26.22
CA ASP A 45 22.87 21.14 -27.04
C ASP A 45 21.54 21.90 -26.84
N ASP A 46 21.76 23.21 -26.85
CA ASP A 46 20.96 24.37 -26.51
C ASP A 46 19.62 24.43 -27.25
N THR A 47 18.53 24.39 -26.50
CA THR A 47 17.25 24.96 -26.93
C THR A 47 16.49 25.39 -25.69
N ARG A 48 16.20 26.69 -25.63
CA ARG A 48 15.36 27.34 -24.62
C ARG A 48 13.95 26.74 -24.62
N THR A 49 13.76 25.62 -23.94
CA THR A 49 12.45 25.05 -23.65
C THR A 49 11.73 26.02 -22.69
N PRO A 50 10.50 26.46 -22.99
CA PRO A 50 9.67 27.11 -21.98
C PRO A 50 9.59 26.17 -20.76
N PRO A 51 9.52 26.68 -19.51
CA PRO A 51 9.48 25.80 -18.34
C PRO A 51 8.41 24.75 -18.59
N VAL A 52 8.84 23.49 -18.63
CA VAL A 52 7.94 22.34 -18.74
C VAL A 52 6.97 22.53 -17.58
N GLN A 53 5.74 22.93 -17.88
CA GLN A 53 4.68 22.90 -16.90
C GLN A 53 4.60 21.43 -16.51
N THR A 54 5.10 21.10 -15.33
CA THR A 54 4.88 19.80 -14.72
C THR A 54 3.39 19.56 -14.84
N ALA A 55 2.99 18.47 -15.51
CA ALA A 55 1.59 18.11 -15.59
C ALA A 55 1.12 17.89 -14.15
N GLN A 56 0.43 18.88 -13.58
CA GLN A 56 -0.08 18.81 -12.23
C GLN A 56 -1.18 17.75 -12.20
N ASN A 57 -0.92 16.66 -11.50
CA ASN A 57 -1.87 15.59 -11.32
C ASN A 57 -2.81 15.97 -10.17
N CYS A 58 -4.11 15.96 -10.45
CA CYS A 58 -5.15 16.11 -9.44
C CYS A 58 -5.35 14.78 -8.73
N SER A 59 -4.86 14.70 -7.49
CA SER A 59 -4.69 13.43 -6.78
C SER A 59 -5.34 13.48 -5.40
N LEU A 60 -5.78 12.30 -4.94
CA LEU A 60 -6.43 12.13 -3.65
C LEU A 60 -5.39 12.09 -2.53
N THR A 61 -5.62 12.86 -1.46
CA THR A 61 -4.67 13.05 -0.35
C THR A 61 -5.39 13.15 1.00
N PRO A 62 -4.83 12.62 2.10
CA PRO A 62 -3.63 11.78 2.19
C PRO A 62 -3.85 10.41 1.55
N CYS A 63 -2.82 9.58 1.42
CA CYS A 63 -2.88 8.24 0.78
C CYS A 63 -3.77 7.21 1.47
N HIS A 64 -3.97 7.35 2.78
CA HIS A 64 -4.71 6.40 3.61
C HIS A 64 -5.69 7.12 4.53
N GLY A 65 -6.67 6.38 5.04
CA GLY A 65 -7.74 6.87 5.90
C GLY A 65 -8.94 7.44 5.15
N LEU A 66 -9.93 7.83 5.93
CA LEU A 66 -11.26 8.25 5.49
C LEU A 66 -11.42 9.77 5.31
N ASP A 67 -10.53 10.56 5.90
CA ASP A 67 -10.50 12.01 5.75
C ASP A 67 -9.69 12.35 4.50
N ILE A 68 -10.38 12.51 3.38
CA ILE A 68 -9.78 12.65 2.05
C ILE A 68 -10.09 14.00 1.44
N SER A 69 -9.13 14.50 0.68
CA SER A 69 -9.19 15.74 -0.07
C SER A 69 -8.46 15.57 -1.41
N CYS A 70 -8.49 16.61 -2.24
CA CYS A 70 -7.85 16.60 -3.55
C CYS A 70 -6.84 17.74 -3.65
N GLU A 71 -5.64 17.42 -4.12
CA GLU A 71 -4.57 18.40 -4.30
C GLU A 71 -3.96 18.27 -5.70
N LEU A 72 -3.50 19.41 -6.22
CA LEU A 72 -2.67 19.45 -7.42
C LEU A 72 -1.22 19.12 -7.00
N THR A 73 -0.68 18.04 -7.55
CA THR A 73 0.64 17.49 -7.19
C THR A 73 1.54 17.36 -8.43
N ASP A 74 2.85 17.62 -8.28
CA ASP A 74 3.82 17.64 -9.39
C ASP A 74 4.39 16.23 -9.73
N GLY A 75 3.54 15.28 -10.12
CA GLY A 75 4.00 13.92 -10.49
C GLY A 75 4.04 12.93 -9.32
N PRO A 76 4.59 11.72 -9.48
CA PRO A 76 4.13 10.52 -8.77
C PRO A 76 4.33 10.59 -7.26
N VAL A 77 3.24 10.88 -6.55
CA VAL A 77 3.08 10.64 -5.11
C VAL A 77 2.82 9.14 -4.95
N ALA A 78 3.86 8.37 -4.64
CA ALA A 78 3.71 6.96 -4.34
C ALA A 78 3.11 6.81 -2.92
N CYS A 79 1.92 6.23 -2.83
CA CYS A 79 1.39 5.75 -1.56
C CYS A 79 2.14 4.48 -1.14
N ASP A 80 2.36 4.31 0.17
CA ASP A 80 2.88 3.06 0.67
C ASP A 80 1.82 1.95 0.56
N MET A 81 2.23 0.69 0.75
CA MET A 81 1.32 -0.45 0.68
C MET A 81 0.62 -0.73 2.02
N MET A 82 0.69 0.17 3.00
CA MET A 82 0.00 -0.02 4.26
C MET A 82 -1.50 0.16 4.06
N TYR A 83 -2.29 -0.52 4.86
CA TYR A 83 -3.73 -0.36 4.86
C TYR A 83 -4.13 0.32 6.17
N THR A 84 -4.94 1.37 6.08
CA THR A 84 -5.53 2.06 7.24
C THR A 84 -7.04 1.92 7.25
N ILE A 85 -7.62 1.92 8.44
CA ILE A 85 -9.07 1.95 8.64
C ILE A 85 -9.70 3.08 7.81
N GLY A 86 -10.69 2.72 6.99
CA GLY A 86 -11.38 3.62 6.08
C GLY A 86 -10.85 3.59 4.65
N ASP A 87 -9.73 2.90 4.38
CA ASP A 87 -9.15 2.80 3.03
C ASP A 87 -10.14 2.18 2.04
N ASN A 88 -10.95 1.22 2.48
CA ASN A 88 -11.96 0.58 1.62
C ASN A 88 -12.99 1.57 1.07
N CYS A 89 -13.32 2.62 1.81
CA CYS A 89 -14.28 3.61 1.34
C CYS A 89 -13.70 4.46 0.19
N ARG A 90 -12.38 4.62 0.12
CA ARG A 90 -11.71 5.53 -0.83
C ARG A 90 -11.91 5.12 -2.29
N GLN A 91 -12.17 3.84 -2.56
CA GLN A 91 -12.47 3.35 -3.91
C GLN A 91 -13.74 3.97 -4.52
N TYR A 92 -14.55 4.64 -3.70
CA TYR A 92 -15.79 5.30 -4.09
C TYR A 92 -15.66 6.83 -4.19
N ALA A 93 -14.44 7.35 -4.15
CA ALA A 93 -14.10 8.75 -4.32
C ALA A 93 -13.02 8.91 -5.40
N SER A 94 -13.04 10.05 -6.08
CA SER A 94 -12.07 10.44 -7.10
C SER A 94 -11.76 11.93 -7.01
N CYS A 95 -10.63 12.32 -7.59
CA CYS A 95 -10.30 13.72 -7.79
C CYS A 95 -10.42 14.05 -9.28
N GLU A 96 -11.11 15.14 -9.59
CA GLU A 96 -11.37 15.59 -10.96
C GLU A 96 -11.01 17.06 -11.09
N VAL A 97 -10.46 17.45 -12.25
CA VAL A 97 -10.21 18.86 -12.56
C VAL A 97 -11.49 19.48 -13.11
N THR A 98 -12.09 20.40 -12.36
CA THR A 98 -13.28 21.17 -12.73
C THR A 98 -12.94 22.66 -12.70
N ASP A 99 -13.13 23.37 -13.81
CA ASP A 99 -12.83 24.80 -13.95
C ASP A 99 -11.41 25.21 -13.49
N GLY A 100 -10.43 24.33 -13.75
CA GLY A 100 -9.04 24.55 -13.36
C GLY A 100 -8.74 24.33 -11.87
N SER A 101 -9.71 23.87 -11.08
CA SER A 101 -9.55 23.46 -9.69
C SER A 101 -9.61 21.95 -9.54
N CYS A 102 -8.81 21.40 -8.63
CA CYS A 102 -8.83 19.98 -8.30
C CYS A 102 -9.87 19.70 -7.22
N THR A 103 -10.94 18.99 -7.59
CA THR A 103 -12.15 18.85 -6.78
C THR A 103 -12.38 17.39 -6.40
N LEU A 104 -12.82 17.15 -5.17
CA LEU A 104 -13.24 15.84 -4.70
C LEU A 104 -14.64 15.51 -5.21
N THR A 105 -14.76 14.38 -5.92
CA THR A 105 -16.02 13.79 -6.34
C THR A 105 -16.25 12.52 -5.53
N THR A 106 -17.39 12.42 -4.85
CA THR A 106 -17.80 11.23 -4.09
C THR A 106 -19.07 10.63 -4.68
N THR A 107 -19.25 9.33 -4.48
CA THR A 107 -20.50 8.63 -4.82
C THR A 107 -21.35 8.41 -3.56
N SER A 108 -22.63 8.09 -3.72
CA SER A 108 -23.50 7.70 -2.58
C SER A 108 -22.98 6.48 -1.81
N ARG A 109 -22.17 5.63 -2.44
CA ARG A 109 -21.48 4.51 -1.79
C ARG A 109 -20.38 4.98 -0.84
N PHE A 110 -19.67 6.05 -1.19
CA PHE A 110 -18.69 6.67 -0.29
C PHE A 110 -19.37 7.15 0.99
N ASP A 111 -20.47 7.89 0.86
CA ASP A 111 -21.20 8.44 2.01
C ASP A 111 -21.76 7.33 2.92
N SER A 112 -22.27 6.25 2.32
CA SER A 112 -22.77 5.08 3.04
C SER A 112 -21.65 4.34 3.78
N CYS A 113 -20.51 4.14 3.12
CA CYS A 113 -19.32 3.53 3.71
C CYS A 113 -18.77 4.39 4.85
N LYS A 114 -18.63 5.70 4.65
CA LYS A 114 -18.18 6.66 5.67
C LYS A 114 -19.06 6.63 6.89
N SER A 115 -20.38 6.69 6.70
CA SER A 115 -21.36 6.60 7.79
C SER A 115 -21.28 5.27 8.54
N CYS A 116 -20.99 4.17 7.83
CA CYS A 116 -20.77 2.87 8.45
C CYS A 116 -19.49 2.86 9.30
N MET A 117 -18.39 3.41 8.77
CA MET A 117 -17.13 3.52 9.50
C MET A 117 -17.25 4.36 10.77
N GLU A 118 -18.00 5.46 10.73
CA GLU A 118 -18.28 6.27 11.92
C GLU A 118 -19.01 5.45 13.00
N ARG A 119 -19.93 4.55 12.62
CA ARG A 119 -20.59 3.63 13.56
C ARG A 119 -19.63 2.56 14.10
N CYS A 120 -18.74 2.03 13.25
CA CYS A 120 -17.70 1.10 13.69
C CYS A 120 -16.78 1.75 14.73
N GLN A 121 -16.32 2.97 14.47
CA GLN A 121 -15.50 3.75 15.40
C GLN A 121 -16.18 3.98 16.74
N GLN A 122 -17.49 4.29 16.75
CA GLN A 122 -18.26 4.44 17.97
C GLN A 122 -18.43 3.13 18.76
N SER A 123 -18.56 2.00 18.05
CA SER A 123 -18.84 0.70 18.65
C SER A 123 -17.59 0.04 19.24
N PHE A 124 -16.45 0.19 18.57
CA PHE A 124 -15.21 -0.53 18.89
C PHE A 124 -14.10 0.38 19.43
N GLY A 125 -14.12 1.69 19.16
CA GLY A 125 -13.19 2.67 19.73
C GLY A 125 -11.72 2.29 19.51
N ASN A 126 -11.07 1.77 20.55
CA ASN A 126 -9.67 1.36 20.53
C ASN A 126 -9.46 -0.14 20.23
N ASP A 127 -10.53 -0.92 20.08
CA ASP A 127 -10.47 -2.30 19.62
C ASP A 127 -10.21 -2.35 18.12
N VAL A 128 -8.93 -2.36 17.76
CA VAL A 128 -8.47 -2.35 16.37
C VAL A 128 -8.98 -3.58 15.60
N THR A 129 -9.00 -4.76 16.22
CA THR A 129 -9.50 -5.98 15.57
C THR A 129 -10.98 -5.86 15.25
N GLY A 130 -11.79 -5.43 16.24
CA GLY A 130 -13.22 -5.18 16.04
C GLY A 130 -13.51 -4.10 14.99
N LEU A 131 -12.66 -3.06 14.89
CA LEU A 131 -12.78 -2.04 13.84
C LEU A 131 -12.57 -2.61 12.44
N PHE A 132 -11.53 -3.42 12.22
CA PHE A 132 -11.28 -4.05 10.91
C PHE A 132 -12.37 -5.05 10.53
N GLU A 133 -12.83 -5.85 11.48
CA GLU A 133 -13.95 -6.77 11.26
C GLU A 133 -15.23 -6.00 10.87
N CYS A 134 -15.52 -4.89 11.57
CA CYS A 134 -16.67 -4.04 11.26
C CYS A 134 -16.53 -3.36 9.88
N GLU A 135 -15.34 -2.82 9.55
CA GLU A 135 -15.06 -2.20 8.26
C GLU A 135 -15.32 -3.16 7.09
N SER A 136 -14.99 -4.45 7.24
CA SER A 136 -15.21 -5.46 6.20
C SER A 136 -16.68 -5.59 5.78
N LEU A 137 -17.61 -5.14 6.62
CA LEU A 137 -19.05 -5.17 6.36
C LEU A 137 -19.58 -3.86 5.75
N CYS A 138 -18.79 -2.77 5.76
CA CYS A 138 -19.24 -1.44 5.34
C CYS A 138 -19.28 -1.22 3.82
N VAL A 139 -18.74 -2.17 3.05
CA VAL A 139 -18.56 -2.07 1.60
C VAL A 139 -19.61 -2.86 0.80
N GLN A 140 -20.56 -3.49 1.50
CA GLN A 140 -21.61 -4.34 0.93
C GLN A 140 -22.79 -3.54 0.37
#